data_AF-A0A497EVJ6-F1
#
_entry.id   AF-A0A497EVJ6-F1
#
_cell.length_a   1.000
_cell.length_b   1.000
_cell.length_c   1.000
_cell.angle_alpha   90.00
_cell.angle_beta   90.00
_cell.angle_gamma   90.00
#
_symmetry.space_group_name_H-M   'P 1'
#
loop_
_entity.id
_entity.type
_entity.pdbx_description
1 polymer ?
#
loop_
_entity_poly.entity_id
_entity_poly.type
_entity_poly.pdbx_seq_one_letter_code
_entity_poly.pdbx_strand_id
1 'polypeptide(L)' 'MQEAILEQTLKTLTPRTQRELNRLLRRITTLSAAGFRETLENNKLLNWIFLRIMIEANKIRNLLQEEEKPTFF' A
#
# COMPACT_ATOMS: atom_id res chain seq x y z
N MET A 1 -7.89 8.60 15.56
CA MET A 1 -8.95 7.59 15.81
C MET A 1 -9.01 6.53 14.71
N GLN A 2 -9.01 6.90 13.41
CA GLN A 2 -8.93 5.92 12.31
C GLN A 2 -7.63 5.11 12.28
N GLU A 3 -6.47 5.73 12.55
CA GLU A 3 -5.17 5.03 12.59
C GLU A 3 -5.13 3.93 13.66
N ALA A 4 -5.64 4.20 14.86
CA ALA A 4 -5.68 3.23 15.96
C ALA A 4 -6.56 1.99 15.64
N ILE A 5 -7.68 2.19 14.93
CA ILE A 5 -8.53 1.08 14.48
C ILE A 5 -7.83 0.26 13.40
N LEU A 6 -7.10 0.94 12.50
CA LEU A 6 -6.32 0.29 11.46
C LEU A 6 -5.24 -0.61 12.09
N GLU A 7 -4.42 -0.07 13.00
CA GLU A 7 -3.39 -0.83 13.72
C GLU A 7 -3.97 -2.04 14.48
N GLN A 8 -5.12 -1.88 15.14
CA GLN A 8 -5.73 -2.97 15.90
C GLN A 8 -6.29 -4.08 14.99
N THR A 9 -6.75 -3.72 13.79
CA THR A 9 -7.21 -4.69 12.78
C THR A 9 -6.03 -5.41 12.14
N LEU A 10 -4.92 -4.71 11.90
CA LEU A 10 -3.70 -5.28 11.33
C LEU A 10 -3.08 -6.35 12.25
N LYS A 11 -3.06 -6.11 13.58
CA LYS A 11 -2.64 -7.09 14.60
C LYS A 11 -3.37 -8.43 14.59
N THR A 12 -4.56 -8.50 13.97
CA THR A 12 -5.36 -9.73 13.87
C THR A 12 -5.22 -10.46 12.53
N LEU A 13 -4.38 -9.95 11.61
CA LEU A 13 -4.19 -10.56 10.30
C LEU A 13 -3.44 -11.88 10.40
N THR A 14 -4.01 -12.92 9.81
CA THR A 14 -3.28 -14.18 9.62
C THR A 14 -2.16 -14.00 8.59
N PRO A 15 -1.05 -14.77 8.65
CA PRO A 15 0.02 -14.71 7.65
C PRO A 15 -0.46 -14.93 6.22
N ARG A 16 -1.53 -15.72 6.04
CA ARG A 16 -2.17 -15.92 4.73
C ARG A 16 -2.82 -14.64 4.22
N THR A 17 -3.58 -13.95 5.08
CA THR A 17 -4.23 -12.68 4.74
C THR A 17 -3.18 -11.60 4.44
N GLN A 18 -2.09 -11.54 5.20
CA GLN A 18 -1.00 -10.59 4.97
C GLN A 18 -0.31 -10.81 3.61
N ARG A 19 -0.05 -12.07 3.21
CA ARG A 19 0.48 -12.39 1.88
C ARG A 19 -0.48 -11.98 0.76
N GLU A 20 -1.78 -12.19 0.96
CA GLU A 20 -2.81 -11.79 -0.01
C GLU A 20 -2.87 -10.25 -0.14
N LEU A 21 -2.84 -9.52 0.97
CA LEU A 21 -2.76 -8.05 0.99
C LEU A 21 -1.51 -7.55 0.27
N ASN A 22 -0.33 -8.12 0.56
CA ASN A 22 0.91 -7.77 -0.13
C ASN A 22 0.81 -8.01 -1.65
N ARG A 23 0.18 -9.11 -2.08
CA ARG A 23 -0.07 -9.38 -3.51
C ARG A 23 -0.99 -8.34 -4.13
N LEU A 24 -2.06 -7.94 -3.44
CA LEU A 24 -3.00 -6.91 -3.92
C LEU A 24 -2.32 -5.53 -4.00
N LEU A 25 -1.57 -5.13 -2.98
CA LEU A 25 -0.82 -3.87 -2.98
C LEU A 25 0.20 -3.80 -4.12
N ARG A 26 0.89 -4.92 -4.41
CA ARG A 26 1.79 -5.00 -5.56
C ARG A 26 1.05 -4.81 -6.89
N ARG A 27 -0.13 -5.42 -7.05
CA ARG A 27 -0.96 -5.25 -8.25
C ARG A 27 -1.42 -3.81 -8.42
N ILE A 28 -1.92 -3.18 -7.35
CA ILE A 28 -2.34 -1.78 -7.36
C ILE A 28 -1.18 -0.88 -7.77
N THR A 29 -0.02 -1.04 -7.12
CA THR A 29 1.18 -0.25 -7.44
C THR A 29 1.60 -0.42 -8.90
N THR A 30 1.55 -1.65 -9.43
CA THR A 30 1.91 -1.93 -10.83
C THR A 30 0.95 -1.26 -11.81
N LEU A 31 -0.36 -1.34 -11.55
CA LEU A 31 -1.38 -0.71 -12.40
C LEU A 31 -1.29 0.82 -12.34
N SER A 32 -1.10 1.38 -11.15
CA SER A 32 -0.91 2.82 -10.99
C SER A 32 0.35 3.33 -11.68
N ALA A 33 1.46 2.59 -11.60
CA ALA A 33 2.69 2.94 -12.31
C ALA A 33 2.53 2.85 -13.84
N ALA A 34 1.78 1.86 -14.34
CA ALA A 34 1.44 1.79 -15.75
C ALA A 34 0.59 2.98 -16.18
N GLY A 35 -0.51 3.27 -15.47
CA GLY A 35 -1.36 4.43 -15.75
C GLY A 35 -0.60 5.75 -15.71
N PHE A 36 0.27 5.93 -14.72
CA PHE A 36 1.13 7.12 -14.60
C PHE A 36 2.04 7.31 -15.83
N ARG A 37 2.65 6.23 -16.34
CA ARG A 37 3.49 6.30 -17.54
C ARG A 37 2.70 6.70 -18.78
N GLU A 38 1.49 6.18 -18.94
CA GLU A 38 0.61 6.53 -20.06
C GLU A 38 0.14 7.99 -20.00
N THR A 39 -0.03 8.55 -18.80
CA THR A 39 -0.60 9.90 -18.62
C THR A 39 0.44 10.99 -18.39
N LEU A 40 1.72 10.64 -18.26
CA LEU A 40 2.80 11.52 -17.75
C LEU A 40 2.85 12.88 -18.45
N GLU A 41 2.75 12.90 -19.78
CA GLU A 41 2.85 14.12 -20.58
C GLU A 41 1.48 14.71 -20.94
N ASN A 42 0.41 13.94 -20.77
CA ASN A 42 -0.90 14.23 -21.35
C ASN A 42 -1.94 14.70 -20.33
N ASN A 43 -1.82 14.30 -19.06
CA ASN A 43 -2.85 14.59 -18.06
C ASN A 43 -2.29 14.72 -16.64
N LYS A 44 -2.04 15.97 -16.22
CA LYS A 44 -1.53 16.30 -14.87
C LYS A 44 -2.43 15.80 -13.74
N LEU A 45 -3.75 15.79 -13.92
CA LEU A 45 -4.69 15.33 -12.90
C LEU A 45 -4.57 13.82 -12.68
N LEU A 46 -4.56 13.03 -13.77
CA LEU A 46 -4.38 11.59 -13.68
C LEU A 46 -3.01 11.22 -13.11
N ASN A 47 -1.95 11.94 -13.50
CA ASN A 47 -0.63 11.77 -12.91
C ASN A 47 -0.65 11.93 -11.39
N TRP A 48 -1.30 13.00 -10.91
CA TRP A 48 -1.44 13.25 -9.47
C TRP A 48 -2.22 12.11 -8.79
N ILE A 49 -3.32 11.65 -9.38
CA ILE A 49 -4.11 10.52 -8.84
C ILE A 49 -3.26 9.26 -8.74
N PHE A 50 -2.57 8.85 -9.80
CA PHE A 50 -1.75 7.64 -9.79
C PHE A 50 -0.60 7.75 -8.77
N LEU A 51 0.04 8.92 -8.67
CA LEU A 51 1.06 9.18 -7.69
C LEU A 51 0.52 9.04 -6.25
N ARG A 52 -0.66 9.61 -5.97
CA ARG A 52 -1.33 9.48 -4.67
C ARG A 52 -1.65 8.02 -4.34
N ILE A 53 -2.16 7.25 -5.30
CA ILE A 53 -2.43 5.81 -5.09
C ILE A 53 -1.15 5.06 -4.72
N MET A 54 -0.05 5.29 -5.44
CA MET A 54 1.23 4.66 -5.14
C MET A 54 1.77 5.04 -3.75
N ILE A 55 1.63 6.30 -3.34
CA ILE A 55 2.03 6.76 -2.00
C ILE A 55 1.22 6.04 -0.91
N GLU A 56 -0.10 6.01 -1.01
CA GLU A 56 -0.95 5.36 0.00
C GLU A 56 -0.73 3.84 0.03
N ALA A 57 -0.56 3.18 -1.13
CA ALA A 57 -0.23 1.77 -1.18
C ALA A 57 1.11 1.46 -0.49
N ASN A 58 2.10 2.34 -0.65
CA ASN A 58 3.40 2.19 -0.01
C ASN A 58 3.32 2.37 1.51
N LYS A 59 2.51 3.33 2.00
CA LYS A 59 2.27 3.48 3.45
C LYS A 59 1.65 2.23 4.06
N ILE A 60 0.62 1.67 3.41
CA ILE A 60 -0.02 0.42 3.88
C ILE A 60 1.01 -0.71 3.91
N ARG A 61 1.86 -0.83 2.88
CA ARG A 61 2.93 -1.84 2.85
C ARG A 61 3.92 -1.68 4.02
N ASN A 62 4.31 -0.45 4.33
CA ASN A 62 5.22 -0.19 5.45
C ASN A 62 4.57 -0.55 6.79
N LEU A 63 3.30 -0.20 7.00
CA LEU A 63 2.55 -0.60 8.19
C LEU A 63 2.49 -2.13 8.34
N LEU A 64 2.27 -2.86 7.24
CA LEU A 64 2.28 -4.33 7.24
C LEU A 64 3.66 -4.95 7.51
N GLN A 65 4.76 -4.22 7.27
CA GLN A 65 6.13 -4.71 7.47
C GLN A 65 6.70 -4.33 8.85
N GLU A 66 6.29 -3.19 9.41
CA GLU A 66 6.70 -2.80 10.77
C GLU A 66 6.21 -3.79 11.83
N GLU A 67 5.07 -4.47 11.58
CA GLU A 67 4.57 -5.57 12.42
C GLU A 67 5.40 -6.87 12.31
N GLU A 68 6.23 -7.04 11.27
CA GLU A 68 7.08 -8.23 11.07
C GLU A 68 8.43 -8.14 11.78
N LYS A 69 8.84 -6.97 12.30
CA LYS A 69 10.11 -6.88 13.04
C LYS A 69 9.98 -7.63 14.37
N PRO A 70 10.77 -8.71 14.60
CA PRO A 70 10.83 -9.32 15.90
C PRO A 70 11.44 -8.30 16.87
N THR A 71 10.76 -8.00 17.97
CA THR A 71 11.41 -7.49 19.17
C THR A 71 12.37 -8.58 19.63
N PHE A 72 13.63 -8.50 19.19
CA PHE A 72 14.71 -9.27 19.79
C PHE A 72 14.89 -8.72 21.22
N PHE A 73 14.56 -9.55 22.20
CA PHE A 73 14.92 -9.38 23.61
C PHE A 73 16.40 -9.67 23.81
#